data_AF-A0A6N7M3V9-F1
#
_entry.id   AF-A0A6N7M3V9-F1
#
_cell.length_a   1.000
_cell.length_b   1.000
_cell.length_c   1.000
_cell.angle_alpha   90.00
_cell.angle_beta   90.00
_cell.angle_gamma   90.00
#
_symmetry.space_group_name_H-M   'P 1'
#
loop_
_entity.id
_entity.type
_entity.pdbx_description
1 polymer ?
#
loop_
_entity_poly.entity_id
_entity_poly.type
_entity_poly.pdbx_seq_one_letter_code
_entity_poly.pdbx_strand_id
1 'polypeptide(L)'
;MAGLTIIDLPFKINLMLANKSYLTTILLITIFLLLSPLAVSSQEKLPLAVMDFKVTNVPGDEVDLLIDFLNTALFDTGVFDVVQRAKREMLVSELEFSYSDMADSEKTRQIGKLLASKLLLFGSIGKIGSQLLFNITTVEVETGKTVSAYSKTYTSLEEIIGDFVQIAGNVARGSLKATFLRKAKMLYSEDFENRGWLETDKLFYQDNSYHIYSQDGDWYTWQNETFGDFVYEAEARWQAGEEDYGFGITFRTQDTDNFYLFDITSTGYFKIDKKVAGDYSDLSDWERSTAINAQGVNYLKVEAVGNRLTFFINNNKIKEVFDSTFKEGNIGLFAAGNVHASFDNLKVFQGNLLFDDNFSKISDAWAQTDFAYIQDSEYVIRADGTDYYSWRAEILADISYKAEARYLSGPTDTGFGLLFRLQDIDNNYTFNITGTGYFRLGRYIDGESENLVDWTKSRTINQHGKNILKVECIGSFMKLYINDNQVAEVEDNTYREGQIGLVSYYDVFSAFDNVEVFVLD
;
A
#
# COMPACT_ATOMS: atom_id res chain seq x y z
N MET A 1 -0.75 46.36 -51.93
CA MET A 1 -1.78 46.45 -53.00
C MET A 1 -2.51 45.12 -53.02
N ALA A 2 -3.83 45.14 -52.75
CA ALA A 2 -4.85 44.07 -52.88
C ALA A 2 -4.49 42.66 -52.33
N GLY A 3 -5.21 42.06 -51.40
CA GLY A 3 -6.66 42.12 -51.16
C GLY A 3 -7.28 40.81 -51.62
N LEU A 4 -7.59 39.91 -50.69
CA LEU A 4 -8.42 38.72 -50.93
C LEU A 4 -9.57 38.74 -49.92
N THR A 5 -10.70 39.21 -50.46
CA THR A 5 -12.10 38.83 -50.25
C THR A 5 -12.53 38.06 -49.00
N ILE A 6 -13.49 38.66 -48.30
CA ILE A 6 -14.42 38.08 -47.32
C ILE A 6 -15.62 37.47 -48.07
N ILE A 7 -16.13 36.31 -47.61
CA ILE A 7 -17.52 35.85 -47.86
C ILE A 7 -18.17 35.46 -46.51
N ASP A 8 -19.22 36.21 -46.18
CA ASP A 8 -20.37 36.10 -45.25
C ASP A 8 -20.51 35.04 -44.12
N LEU A 9 -20.54 35.53 -42.87
CA LEU A 9 -21.60 35.57 -41.81
C LEU A 9 -22.70 34.46 -41.71
N PRO A 10 -23.42 34.23 -40.56
CA PRO A 10 -23.44 34.97 -39.27
C PRO A 10 -23.51 34.10 -37.97
N PHE A 11 -23.14 34.66 -36.81
CA PHE A 11 -23.78 34.28 -35.54
C PHE A 11 -24.05 35.53 -34.68
N LYS A 12 -25.33 35.78 -34.41
CA LYS A 12 -25.83 36.80 -33.48
C LYS A 12 -25.52 36.36 -32.05
N ILE A 13 -24.77 37.18 -31.30
CA ILE A 13 -24.75 37.11 -29.83
C ILE A 13 -25.71 38.18 -29.31
N ASN A 14 -26.85 37.74 -28.77
CA ASN A 14 -27.71 38.57 -27.94
C ASN A 14 -27.08 38.65 -26.54
N LEU A 15 -26.60 39.82 -26.14
CA LEU A 15 -26.38 40.16 -24.74
C LEU A 15 -27.74 40.37 -24.07
N MET A 16 -28.09 39.50 -23.10
CA MET A 16 -29.06 39.84 -22.06
C MET A 16 -28.35 40.04 -20.73
N LEU A 17 -28.67 41.17 -20.12
CA LEU A 17 -28.35 41.62 -18.77
C LEU A 17 -28.60 40.52 -17.72
N ALA A 18 -27.55 40.08 -17.03
CA ALA A 18 -27.65 39.29 -15.80
C ALA A 18 -26.75 39.89 -14.70
N ASN A 19 -27.39 40.72 -13.86
CA ASN A 19 -27.35 40.65 -12.40
C ASN A 19 -26.00 40.89 -11.66
N LYS A 20 -25.75 42.15 -11.26
CA LYS A 20 -24.63 42.63 -10.40
C LYS A 20 -24.50 41.93 -9.03
N SER A 21 -25.53 41.18 -8.58
CA SER A 21 -25.52 40.42 -7.33
C SER A 21 -24.65 39.15 -7.39
N TYR A 22 -24.44 38.57 -8.58
CA TYR A 22 -23.62 37.37 -8.73
C TYR A 22 -22.12 37.70 -8.71
N LEU A 23 -21.72 38.84 -9.28
CA LEU A 23 -20.32 39.25 -9.30
C LEU A 23 -19.76 39.55 -7.89
N THR A 24 -20.58 40.12 -7.00
CA THR A 24 -20.17 40.43 -5.63
C THR A 24 -20.08 39.17 -4.76
N THR A 25 -20.96 38.20 -4.99
CA THR A 25 -20.92 36.90 -4.29
C THR A 25 -19.74 36.04 -4.75
N ILE A 26 -19.41 36.04 -6.05
CA ILE A 26 -18.24 35.35 -6.60
C ILE A 26 -16.93 35.99 -6.11
N LEU A 27 -16.87 37.33 -6.00
CA LEU A 27 -15.70 38.06 -5.49
C LEU A 27 -15.46 37.81 -3.99
N LEU A 28 -16.53 37.68 -3.20
CA LEU A 28 -16.43 37.35 -1.77
C LEU A 28 -16.01 35.88 -1.53
N ILE A 29 -16.48 34.94 -2.36
CA ILE A 29 -16.07 33.52 -2.29
C ILE A 29 -14.62 33.33 -2.73
N THR A 30 -14.15 34.06 -3.75
CA THR A 30 -12.73 34.02 -4.18
C THR A 30 -11.79 34.63 -3.15
N ILE A 31 -12.18 35.71 -2.47
CA ILE A 31 -11.38 36.29 -1.37
C ILE A 31 -11.37 35.37 -0.13
N PHE A 32 -12.45 34.64 0.14
CA PHE A 32 -12.51 33.69 1.27
C PHE A 32 -11.68 32.41 1.01
N LEU A 33 -11.62 31.94 -0.24
CA LEU A 33 -10.77 30.81 -0.65
C LEU A 33 -9.27 31.17 -0.71
N LEU A 34 -8.92 32.44 -0.92
CA LEU A 34 -7.53 32.93 -0.88
C LEU A 34 -6.99 33.18 0.55
N LEU A 35 -7.84 33.12 1.58
CA LEU A 35 -7.49 33.41 2.98
C LEU A 35 -7.64 32.20 3.91
N SER A 36 -8.09 31.05 3.43
CA SER A 36 -7.93 29.79 4.15
C SER A 36 -6.44 29.48 4.26
N PRO A 37 -5.85 29.41 5.47
CA PRO A 37 -4.49 28.90 5.60
C PRO A 37 -4.52 27.48 5.03
N LEU A 38 -3.72 27.21 4.00
CA LEU A 38 -3.35 25.85 3.64
C LEU A 38 -2.89 25.21 4.94
N ALA A 39 -3.67 24.27 5.46
CA ALA A 39 -3.23 23.43 6.54
C ALA A 39 -2.07 22.63 5.96
N VAL A 40 -0.84 23.11 6.19
CA VAL A 40 0.36 22.33 5.94
C VAL A 40 0.23 21.12 6.86
N SER A 41 -0.16 19.99 6.27
CA SER A 41 -0.14 18.71 6.94
C SER A 41 1.32 18.41 7.27
N SER A 42 1.72 18.57 8.54
CA SER A 42 3.05 18.15 8.97
C SER A 42 3.07 16.64 8.96
N GLN A 43 3.72 16.04 7.97
CA GLN A 43 3.92 14.60 7.95
C GLN A 43 4.55 14.13 9.26
N GLU A 44 3.93 13.14 9.90
CA GLU A 44 4.38 12.64 11.20
C GLU A 44 5.74 11.94 11.03
N LYS A 45 6.81 12.58 11.50
CA LYS A 45 8.17 12.00 11.47
C LYS A 45 8.23 10.78 12.39
N LEU A 46 9.02 9.78 12.02
CA LEU A 46 9.21 8.56 12.81
C LEU A 46 10.02 8.85 14.08
N PRO A 47 9.45 8.68 15.28
CA PRO A 47 10.20 8.90 16.52
C PRO A 47 11.34 7.87 16.67
N LEU A 48 12.58 8.34 16.66
CA LEU A 48 13.80 7.51 16.71
C LEU A 48 14.65 7.91 17.92
N ALA A 49 15.04 6.96 18.76
CA ALA A 49 16.03 7.20 19.80
C ALA A 49 17.37 6.55 19.45
N VAL A 50 18.44 7.36 19.43
CA VAL A 50 19.83 6.91 19.28
C VAL A 50 20.40 6.58 20.64
N MET A 51 20.62 5.31 20.94
CA MET A 51 21.14 4.85 22.23
C MET A 51 22.64 5.12 22.36
N ASP A 52 23.15 5.11 23.59
CA ASP A 52 24.58 5.32 23.85
C ASP A 52 25.42 4.24 23.17
N PHE A 53 26.56 4.66 22.62
CA PHE A 53 27.41 3.75 21.86
C PHE A 53 28.30 2.96 22.81
N LYS A 54 28.49 1.67 22.51
CA LYS A 54 29.53 0.89 23.17
C LYS A 54 30.90 1.32 22.64
N VAL A 55 31.72 1.89 23.52
CA VAL A 55 33.06 2.39 23.18
C VAL A 55 34.15 1.42 23.65
N THR A 56 35.09 1.10 22.77
CA THR A 56 36.27 0.29 23.10
C THR A 56 37.54 0.95 22.56
N ASN A 57 38.47 1.32 23.44
CA ASN A 57 39.77 1.91 23.08
C ASN A 57 39.69 3.21 22.23
N VAL A 58 38.66 4.02 22.43
CA VAL A 58 38.47 5.36 21.84
C VAL A 58 38.08 6.33 22.97
N PRO A 59 38.54 7.60 22.97
CA PRO A 59 38.06 8.61 23.92
C PRO A 59 36.54 8.80 23.82
N GLY A 60 35.83 8.75 24.94
CA GLY A 60 34.35 8.78 24.96
C GLY A 60 33.75 10.13 24.55
N ASP A 61 34.43 11.22 24.90
CA ASP A 61 34.07 12.59 24.53
C ASP A 61 34.10 12.83 23.00
N GLU A 62 35.05 12.22 22.29
CA GLU A 62 35.08 12.24 20.82
C GLU A 62 33.91 11.45 20.21
N VAL A 63 33.49 10.35 20.84
CA VAL A 63 32.34 9.55 20.39
C VAL A 63 31.01 10.26 20.65
N ASP A 64 30.91 11.02 21.74
CA ASP A 64 29.73 11.85 22.02
C ASP A 64 29.51 12.90 20.91
N LEU A 65 30.59 13.58 20.50
CA LEU A 65 30.53 14.51 19.36
C LEU A 65 30.15 13.80 18.06
N LEU A 66 30.70 12.60 17.84
CA LEU A 66 30.36 11.76 16.69
C LEU A 66 28.85 11.42 16.64
N ILE A 67 28.25 11.11 17.79
CA ILE A 67 26.81 10.83 17.90
C ILE A 67 25.98 12.07 17.58
N ASP A 68 26.41 13.27 17.97
CA ASP A 68 25.71 14.52 17.64
C ASP A 68 25.68 14.78 16.12
N PHE A 69 26.78 14.49 15.42
CA PHE A 69 26.80 14.52 13.96
C PHE A 69 25.84 13.50 13.34
N LEU A 70 25.78 12.27 13.87
CA LEU A 70 24.85 11.25 13.41
C LEU A 70 23.38 11.65 13.66
N ASN A 71 23.07 12.21 14.83
CA ASN A 71 21.73 12.72 15.16
C ASN A 71 21.30 13.80 14.16
N THR A 72 22.21 14.71 13.83
CA THR A 72 21.97 15.77 12.85
C THR A 72 21.69 15.16 11.47
N ALA A 73 22.53 14.24 11.00
CA ALA A 73 22.34 13.57 9.72
C ALA A 73 21.01 12.78 9.66
N LEU A 74 20.61 12.10 10.74
CA LEU A 74 19.33 11.40 10.84
C LEU A 74 18.16 12.38 10.82
N PHE A 75 18.23 13.50 11.54
CA PHE A 75 17.19 14.52 11.51
C PHE A 75 17.04 15.16 10.12
N ASP A 76 18.17 15.42 9.46
CA ASP A 76 18.24 16.06 8.14
C ASP A 76 17.67 15.18 7.01
N THR A 77 17.55 13.86 7.22
CA THR A 77 16.78 12.99 6.30
C THR A 77 15.31 13.44 6.18
N GLY A 78 14.79 14.17 7.17
CA GLY A 78 13.38 14.56 7.22
C GLY A 78 12.41 13.41 7.51
N VAL A 79 12.93 12.21 7.79
CA VAL A 79 12.17 10.99 8.12
C VAL A 79 11.96 10.88 9.63
N PHE A 80 12.96 11.27 10.42
CA PHE A 80 13.00 10.97 11.86
C PHE A 80 12.73 12.19 12.75
N ASP A 81 11.95 11.97 13.80
CA ASP A 81 11.93 12.84 14.98
C ASP A 81 12.90 12.25 16.01
N VAL A 82 14.11 12.81 16.07
CA VAL A 82 15.19 12.24 16.88
C VAL A 82 15.02 12.65 18.34
N VAL A 83 14.86 11.67 19.22
CA VAL A 83 14.69 11.91 20.66
C VAL A 83 15.94 12.58 21.24
N GLN A 84 15.73 13.76 21.83
CA GLN A 84 16.80 14.57 22.41
C GLN A 84 17.52 13.85 23.56
N ARG A 85 18.84 14.04 23.63
CA ARG A 85 19.74 13.41 24.61
C ARG A 85 19.29 13.60 26.06
N ALA A 86 18.94 14.83 26.46
CA ALA A 86 18.51 15.13 27.84
C ALA A 86 17.23 14.36 28.26
N LYS A 87 16.27 14.19 27.33
CA LYS A 87 15.04 13.42 27.57
C LYS A 87 15.35 11.92 27.72
N ARG A 88 16.28 11.41 26.91
CA ARG A 88 16.73 10.01 26.97
C ARG A 88 17.48 9.71 28.28
N GLU A 89 18.43 10.54 28.68
CA GLU A 89 19.21 10.34 29.91
C GLU A 89 18.32 10.35 31.17
N MET A 90 17.36 11.26 31.24
CA MET A 90 16.37 11.31 32.33
C MET A 90 15.58 10.00 32.45
N LEU A 91 15.14 9.45 31.32
CA LEU A 91 14.27 8.27 31.27
C LEU A 91 15.06 6.95 31.40
N VAL A 92 16.25 6.85 30.83
CA VAL A 92 17.07 5.62 30.83
C VAL A 92 17.85 5.43 32.12
N SER A 93 18.19 6.51 32.84
CA SER A 93 18.87 6.42 34.15
C SER A 93 18.11 5.62 35.21
N GLU A 94 16.80 5.43 35.01
CA GLU A 94 15.93 4.65 35.91
C GLU A 94 16.03 3.12 35.69
N LEU A 95 16.67 2.65 34.61
CA LEU A 95 16.53 1.26 34.13
C LEU A 95 17.79 0.36 34.10
N GLU A 96 18.95 0.76 34.66
CA GLU A 96 20.21 -0.04 34.70
C GLU A 96 20.47 -0.92 33.45
N PHE A 97 20.23 -0.36 32.25
CA PHE A 97 20.18 -1.14 31.01
C PHE A 97 21.56 -1.55 30.51
N SER A 98 21.72 -2.80 30.07
CA SER A 98 23.00 -3.35 29.59
C SER A 98 23.01 -3.65 28.09
N TYR A 99 24.19 -3.67 27.48
CA TYR A 99 24.36 -3.98 26.04
C TYR A 99 23.95 -5.41 25.65
N SER A 100 23.92 -6.36 26.60
CA SER A 100 23.44 -7.72 26.34
C SER A 100 21.92 -7.79 26.13
N ASP A 101 21.20 -6.73 26.50
CA ASP A 101 19.74 -6.68 26.47
C ASP A 101 19.16 -6.23 25.11
N MET A 102 20.01 -5.90 24.13
CA MET A 102 19.60 -5.45 22.79
C MET A 102 18.89 -6.53 21.96
N ALA A 103 19.15 -7.80 22.27
CA ALA A 103 18.51 -8.94 21.62
C ALA A 103 17.22 -9.36 22.35
N ASP A 104 16.92 -8.75 23.49
CA ASP A 104 15.71 -8.99 24.26
C ASP A 104 14.58 -8.09 23.73
N SER A 105 13.68 -8.69 22.96
CA SER A 105 12.53 -8.00 22.39
C SER A 105 11.62 -7.36 23.46
N GLU A 106 11.58 -7.90 24.68
CA GLU A 106 10.72 -7.41 25.76
C GLU A 106 11.31 -6.15 26.41
N LYS A 107 12.61 -6.14 26.70
CA LYS A 107 13.30 -4.95 27.21
C LYS A 107 13.37 -3.83 26.17
N THR A 108 13.58 -4.17 24.90
CA THR A 108 13.55 -3.22 23.77
C THR A 108 12.18 -2.50 23.69
N ARG A 109 11.09 -3.25 23.86
CA ARG A 109 9.72 -2.69 23.93
C ARG A 109 9.53 -1.74 25.12
N GLN A 110 10.04 -2.08 26.29
CA GLN A 110 9.91 -1.25 27.49
C GLN A 110 10.61 0.10 27.31
N ILE A 111 11.85 0.10 26.82
CA ILE A 111 12.61 1.34 26.54
C ILE A 111 11.93 2.17 25.47
N GLY A 112 11.50 1.54 24.38
CA GLY A 112 10.84 2.28 23.31
C GLY A 112 9.53 2.95 23.75
N LYS A 113 8.73 2.27 24.58
CA LYS A 113 7.55 2.87 25.22
C LYS A 113 7.92 4.05 26.12
N LEU A 114 8.96 3.91 26.95
CA LEU A 114 9.39 4.95 27.86
C LEU A 114 9.86 6.21 27.11
N LEU A 115 10.62 6.03 26.03
CA LEU A 115 11.14 7.12 25.19
C LEU A 115 10.10 7.68 24.21
N ALA A 116 8.90 7.07 24.13
CA ALA A 116 7.91 7.30 23.09
C ALA A 116 8.51 7.19 21.66
N SER A 117 9.48 6.29 21.49
CA SER A 117 10.16 6.04 20.22
C SER A 117 9.58 4.80 19.52
N LYS A 118 9.38 4.86 18.21
CA LYS A 118 9.01 3.70 17.38
C LYS A 118 10.25 2.87 16.98
N LEU A 119 11.41 3.50 16.98
CA LEU A 119 12.69 2.90 16.57
C LEU A 119 13.78 3.18 17.61
N LEU A 120 14.65 2.21 17.81
CA LEU A 120 15.88 2.33 18.60
C LEU A 120 17.08 2.08 17.71
N LEU A 121 18.03 3.00 17.67
CA LEU A 121 19.32 2.81 17.00
C LEU A 121 20.38 2.60 18.05
N PHE A 122 21.12 1.51 17.92
CA PHE A 122 22.24 1.19 18.77
C PHE A 122 23.55 1.19 17.99
N GLY A 123 24.65 1.58 18.61
CA GLY A 123 25.94 1.66 17.93
C GLY A 123 27.13 1.17 18.73
N SER A 124 28.18 0.69 18.08
CA SER A 124 29.43 0.37 18.77
C SER A 124 30.60 0.89 17.98
N ILE A 125 31.58 1.46 18.68
CA ILE A 125 32.84 1.89 18.09
C ILE A 125 34.02 1.30 18.86
N GLY A 126 34.95 0.71 18.12
CA GLY A 126 36.10 0.02 18.70
C GLY A 126 37.38 0.28 17.92
N LYS A 127 38.48 0.64 18.60
CA LYS A 127 39.79 0.75 17.98
C LYS A 127 40.60 -0.54 18.10
N ILE A 128 41.08 -1.03 16.97
CA ILE A 128 41.98 -2.19 16.86
C ILE A 128 43.16 -1.78 15.96
N GLY A 129 44.35 -1.64 16.56
CA GLY A 129 45.53 -1.15 15.86
C GLY A 129 45.30 0.27 15.31
N SER A 130 45.41 0.43 13.99
CA SER A 130 45.17 1.69 13.28
C SER A 130 43.76 1.81 12.69
N GLN A 131 42.87 0.86 12.96
CA GLN A 131 41.51 0.86 12.41
C GLN A 131 40.46 1.05 13.52
N LEU A 132 39.36 1.69 13.15
CA LEU A 132 38.15 1.87 13.93
C LEU A 132 37.05 1.03 13.30
N LEU A 133 36.45 0.11 14.06
CA LEU A 133 35.24 -0.59 13.65
C LEU A 133 34.03 0.20 14.13
N PHE A 134 33.19 0.65 13.20
CA PHE A 134 31.94 1.35 13.49
C PHE A 134 30.77 0.46 13.06
N ASN A 135 29.89 0.17 14.01
CA ASN A 135 28.66 -0.58 13.78
C ASN A 135 27.46 0.23 14.26
N ILE A 136 26.37 0.18 13.50
CA ILE A 136 25.06 0.60 13.99
C ILE A 136 24.00 -0.42 13.58
N THR A 137 23.00 -0.58 14.44
CA THR A 137 21.85 -1.45 14.22
C THR A 137 20.60 -0.69 14.65
N THR A 138 19.62 -0.60 13.76
CA THR A 138 18.31 0.00 14.05
C THR A 138 17.29 -1.11 14.21
N VAL A 139 16.51 -1.05 15.29
CA VAL A 139 15.52 -2.03 15.69
C VAL A 139 14.16 -1.37 15.80
N GLU A 140 13.13 -2.00 15.25
CA GLU A 140 11.74 -1.60 15.47
C GLU A 140 11.29 -2.02 16.86
N VAL A 141 10.78 -1.08 17.64
CA VAL A 141 10.37 -1.31 19.03
C VAL A 141 9.24 -2.33 19.11
N GLU A 142 8.25 -2.23 18.23
CA GLU A 142 7.05 -3.05 18.27
C GLU A 142 7.36 -4.55 18.07
N THR A 143 8.16 -4.87 17.05
CA THR A 143 8.46 -6.24 16.67
C THR A 143 9.77 -6.76 17.26
N GLY A 144 10.66 -5.88 17.70
CA GLY A 144 12.03 -6.22 18.11
C GLY A 144 12.94 -6.65 16.95
N LYS A 145 12.51 -6.49 15.69
CA LYS A 145 13.30 -6.89 14.52
C LYS A 145 14.24 -5.78 14.06
N THR A 146 15.42 -6.18 13.59
CA THR A 146 16.37 -5.29 12.93
C THR A 146 15.83 -4.81 11.59
N VAL A 147 15.70 -3.48 11.42
CA VAL A 147 15.24 -2.85 10.18
C VAL A 147 16.38 -2.31 9.33
N SER A 148 17.53 -2.01 9.95
CA SER A 148 18.74 -1.58 9.27
C SER A 148 19.97 -1.96 10.09
N ALA A 149 21.06 -2.31 9.41
CA ALA A 149 22.35 -2.56 10.05
C ALA A 149 23.47 -2.04 9.14
N TYR A 150 24.51 -1.48 9.75
CA TYR A 150 25.68 -0.96 9.06
C TYR A 150 26.94 -1.33 9.85
N SER A 151 27.98 -1.75 9.14
CA SER A 151 29.28 -2.09 9.71
C SER A 151 30.39 -1.77 8.71
N LYS A 152 31.37 -0.97 9.12
CA LYS A 152 32.54 -0.63 8.29
C LYS A 152 33.74 -0.30 9.16
N THR A 153 34.95 -0.52 8.62
CA THR A 153 36.20 -0.08 9.24
C THR A 153 36.70 1.22 8.65
N TYR A 154 37.26 2.06 9.51
CA TYR A 154 37.74 3.41 9.20
C TYR A 154 39.14 3.64 9.76
N THR A 155 39.82 4.67 9.27
CA THR A 155 41.15 5.06 9.77
C THR A 155 41.10 6.20 10.78
N SER A 156 40.06 7.05 10.73
CA SER A 156 39.81 8.11 11.69
C SER A 156 38.31 8.32 11.93
N LEU A 157 37.97 9.12 12.95
CA LEU A 157 36.57 9.50 13.21
C LEU A 157 36.04 10.46 12.14
N GLU A 158 36.87 11.33 11.55
CA GLU A 158 36.42 12.24 10.50
C GLU A 158 35.95 11.50 9.24
N GLU A 159 36.57 10.36 8.93
CA GLU A 159 36.16 9.50 7.81
C GLU A 159 34.75 8.93 8.03
N ILE A 160 34.39 8.62 9.28
CA ILE A 160 33.03 8.18 9.65
C ILE A 160 32.03 9.31 9.43
N ILE A 161 32.38 10.54 9.86
CA ILE A 161 31.52 11.72 9.69
C ILE A 161 31.20 11.95 8.20
N GLY A 162 32.19 11.77 7.32
CA GLY A 162 32.00 11.87 5.87
C GLY A 162 30.96 10.92 5.29
N ASP A 163 30.76 9.75 5.92
CA ASP A 163 29.78 8.74 5.48
C ASP A 163 28.39 8.93 6.11
N PHE A 164 28.20 9.87 7.06
CA PHE A 164 26.95 9.96 7.82
C PHE A 164 25.70 10.26 7.00
N VAL A 165 25.82 11.03 5.91
CA VAL A 165 24.70 11.24 4.99
C VAL A 165 24.22 9.92 4.40
N GLN A 166 25.16 9.08 3.94
CA GLN A 166 24.84 7.75 3.39
C GLN A 166 24.30 6.80 4.46
N ILE A 167 24.92 6.80 5.65
CA ILE A 167 24.51 5.96 6.78
C ILE A 167 23.09 6.31 7.22
N ALA A 168 22.79 7.60 7.40
CA ALA A 168 21.46 8.07 7.75
C ALA A 168 20.41 7.70 6.69
N GLY A 169 20.75 7.84 5.40
CA GLY A 169 19.89 7.39 4.29
C GLY A 169 19.63 5.87 4.29
N ASN A 170 20.60 5.05 4.70
CA ASN A 170 20.39 3.61 4.86
C ASN A 170 19.48 3.27 6.05
N VAL A 171 19.60 4.01 7.15
CA VAL A 171 18.71 3.87 8.32
C VAL A 171 17.29 4.30 7.94
N ALA A 172 17.13 5.42 7.24
CA ALA A 172 15.86 5.89 6.69
C ALA A 172 15.21 4.84 5.79
N ARG A 173 15.94 4.33 4.79
CA ARG A 173 15.48 3.27 3.88
C ARG A 173 14.99 2.02 4.60
N GLY A 174 15.83 1.48 5.49
CA GLY A 174 15.50 0.27 6.22
C GLY A 174 14.26 0.46 7.10
N SER A 175 14.18 1.59 7.80
CA SER A 175 13.06 1.94 8.66
C SER A 175 11.76 2.12 7.88
N LEU A 176 11.81 2.85 6.76
CA LEU A 176 10.64 3.07 5.91
C LEU A 176 10.24 1.83 5.16
N LYS A 177 11.17 0.95 4.76
CA LYS A 177 10.85 -0.36 4.20
C LYS A 177 10.14 -1.26 5.21
N ALA A 178 10.53 -1.23 6.49
CA ALA A 178 9.83 -1.94 7.54
C ALA A 178 8.42 -1.35 7.77
N THR A 179 8.29 -0.02 7.81
CA THR A 179 6.99 0.65 7.82
C THR A 179 6.15 0.29 6.59
N PHE A 180 6.78 0.22 5.41
CA PHE A 180 6.15 -0.08 4.13
C PHE A 180 5.47 -1.45 4.12
N LEU A 181 6.16 -2.48 4.60
CA LEU A 181 5.60 -3.84 4.73
C LEU A 181 4.44 -3.89 5.73
N ARG A 182 4.32 -2.90 6.62
CA ARG A 182 3.26 -2.76 7.63
C ARG A 182 2.05 -1.97 7.15
N LYS A 183 2.13 -1.21 6.06
CA LYS A 183 0.99 -0.39 5.62
C LYS A 183 -0.06 -1.15 4.79
N ALA A 184 0.19 -2.42 4.45
CA ALA A 184 -0.86 -3.43 4.52
C ALA A 184 -0.90 -3.94 5.98
N LYS A 185 -1.52 -3.18 6.89
CA LYS A 185 -1.50 -3.54 8.32
C LYS A 185 -2.18 -4.88 8.49
N MET A 186 -1.39 -5.91 8.73
CA MET A 186 -1.91 -7.21 9.14
C MET A 186 -2.63 -7.00 10.47
N LEU A 187 -3.96 -7.03 10.43
CA LEU A 187 -4.83 -6.90 11.59
C LEU A 187 -4.81 -8.18 12.40
N TYR A 188 -4.73 -9.32 11.71
CA TYR A 188 -4.78 -10.64 12.31
C TYR A 188 -4.04 -11.64 11.43
N SER A 189 -3.39 -12.62 12.06
CA SER A 189 -2.84 -13.78 11.38
C SER A 189 -2.93 -15.01 12.26
N GLU A 190 -3.18 -16.15 11.63
CA GLU A 190 -3.24 -17.44 12.29
C GLU A 190 -2.62 -18.51 11.38
N ASP A 191 -1.59 -19.18 11.91
CA ASP A 191 -0.85 -20.28 11.28
C ASP A 191 -1.19 -21.64 11.92
N PHE A 192 -2.07 -21.64 12.93
CA PHE A 192 -2.51 -22.81 13.69
C PHE A 192 -1.39 -23.66 14.31
N GLU A 193 -0.17 -23.14 14.41
CA GLU A 193 0.91 -23.77 15.18
C GLU A 193 0.63 -23.66 16.68
N ASN A 194 -0.09 -22.60 17.08
CA ASN A 194 -0.51 -22.35 18.45
C ASN A 194 -2.00 -22.67 18.65
N ARG A 195 -2.35 -23.29 19.78
CA ARG A 195 -3.74 -23.61 20.12
C ARG A 195 -4.44 -22.41 20.74
N GLY A 196 -5.43 -21.87 20.03
CA GLY A 196 -6.20 -20.70 20.47
C GLY A 196 -7.65 -20.67 20.00
N TRP A 197 -8.01 -21.46 19.00
CA TRP A 197 -9.38 -21.62 18.50
C TRP A 197 -10.11 -22.72 19.26
N LEU A 198 -11.44 -22.70 19.17
CA LEU A 198 -12.31 -23.68 19.82
C LEU A 198 -11.94 -25.12 19.39
N GLU A 199 -11.78 -26.04 20.35
CA GLU A 199 -11.57 -27.47 20.06
C GLU A 199 -12.80 -28.29 20.50
N THR A 200 -13.28 -29.16 19.62
CA THR A 200 -14.36 -30.13 19.85
C THR A 200 -14.03 -31.44 19.09
N ASP A 201 -14.96 -32.39 19.09
CA ASP A 201 -14.89 -33.57 18.21
C ASP A 201 -15.00 -33.22 16.71
N LYS A 202 -15.48 -32.02 16.39
CA LYS A 202 -15.74 -31.54 15.02
C LYS A 202 -14.77 -30.44 14.59
N LEU A 203 -14.12 -29.79 15.55
CA LEU A 203 -13.21 -28.67 15.36
C LEU A 203 -11.89 -29.02 16.04
N PHE A 204 -10.81 -29.25 15.29
CA PHE A 204 -9.59 -29.76 15.92
C PHE A 204 -8.33 -29.42 15.14
N TYR A 205 -7.20 -29.44 15.84
CA TYR A 205 -5.88 -29.26 15.24
C TYR A 205 -5.32 -30.60 14.78
N GLN A 206 -4.88 -30.67 13.54
CA GLN A 206 -4.17 -31.83 12.98
C GLN A 206 -3.19 -31.35 11.90
N ASP A 207 -1.98 -31.94 11.88
CA ASP A 207 -0.96 -31.68 10.86
C ASP A 207 -0.65 -30.18 10.64
N ASN A 208 -0.58 -29.41 11.75
CA ASN A 208 -0.39 -27.94 11.77
C ASN A 208 -1.46 -27.15 11.00
N SER A 209 -2.66 -27.67 10.91
CA SER A 209 -3.81 -26.98 10.32
C SER A 209 -5.04 -27.16 11.19
N TYR A 210 -6.02 -26.31 10.99
CA TYR A 210 -7.29 -26.38 11.70
C TYR A 210 -8.33 -27.09 10.86
N HIS A 211 -8.96 -28.12 11.42
CA HIS A 211 -9.91 -28.97 10.72
C HIS A 211 -11.33 -28.75 11.20
N ILE A 212 -12.26 -28.76 10.24
CA ILE A 212 -13.70 -28.86 10.49
C ILE A 212 -14.18 -30.17 9.88
N TYR A 213 -14.76 -31.03 10.70
CA TYR A 213 -15.46 -32.23 10.24
C TYR A 213 -16.95 -32.18 10.58
N SER A 214 -17.76 -31.91 9.55
CA SER A 214 -19.16 -31.48 9.66
C SER A 214 -20.18 -32.63 9.54
N GLN A 215 -19.95 -33.77 10.21
CA GLN A 215 -20.72 -35.03 10.02
C GLN A 215 -22.25 -34.90 10.02
N ASP A 216 -22.82 -34.06 10.89
CA ASP A 216 -24.27 -34.01 11.15
C ASP A 216 -24.96 -32.74 10.62
N GLY A 217 -24.31 -31.96 9.76
CA GLY A 217 -24.82 -30.68 9.23
C GLY A 217 -23.76 -29.60 9.18
N ASP A 218 -24.16 -28.35 9.06
CA ASP A 218 -23.21 -27.24 8.88
C ASP A 218 -22.47 -26.90 10.17
N TRP A 219 -21.16 -26.67 10.05
CA TRP A 219 -20.29 -26.25 11.14
C TRP A 219 -19.49 -25.02 10.75
N TYR A 220 -19.34 -24.13 11.72
CA TYR A 220 -18.57 -22.91 11.58
C TYR A 220 -17.87 -22.58 12.90
N THR A 221 -16.82 -21.79 12.79
CA THR A 221 -16.10 -21.22 13.92
C THR A 221 -15.48 -19.90 13.49
N TRP A 222 -15.24 -19.00 14.42
CA TRP A 222 -14.64 -17.69 14.14
C TRP A 222 -13.76 -17.25 15.29
N GLN A 223 -12.84 -16.35 14.99
CA GLN A 223 -12.02 -15.68 15.99
C GLN A 223 -12.77 -14.48 16.60
N ASN A 224 -12.36 -13.98 17.76
CA ASN A 224 -13.13 -12.99 18.54
C ASN A 224 -12.68 -11.51 18.39
N GLU A 225 -12.31 -11.09 17.19
CA GLU A 225 -11.98 -9.73 16.77
C GLU A 225 -12.90 -9.24 15.65
N THR A 226 -13.33 -7.98 15.72
CA THR A 226 -14.25 -7.38 14.76
C THR A 226 -13.50 -6.56 13.73
N PHE A 227 -13.78 -6.78 12.45
CA PHE A 227 -13.20 -6.05 11.33
C PHE A 227 -14.30 -5.38 10.48
N GLY A 228 -14.10 -4.12 10.09
CA GLY A 228 -14.97 -3.38 9.18
C GLY A 228 -14.60 -3.61 7.72
N ASP A 229 -13.70 -2.76 7.22
CA ASP A 229 -13.09 -2.91 5.90
C ASP A 229 -11.77 -3.65 6.01
N PHE A 230 -11.61 -4.70 5.20
CA PHE A 230 -10.46 -5.60 5.28
C PHE A 230 -10.23 -6.40 4.00
N VAL A 231 -9.03 -6.97 3.90
CA VAL A 231 -8.74 -8.11 3.03
C VAL A 231 -8.54 -9.33 3.90
N TYR A 232 -9.31 -10.40 3.67
CA TYR A 232 -9.20 -11.66 4.40
C TYR A 232 -8.81 -12.78 3.44
N GLU A 233 -7.70 -13.46 3.76
CA GLU A 233 -7.15 -14.59 3.03
C GLU A 233 -7.11 -15.84 3.94
N ALA A 234 -7.37 -17.01 3.36
CA ALA A 234 -7.19 -18.30 4.03
C ALA A 234 -6.86 -19.41 3.02
N GLU A 235 -6.03 -20.37 3.43
CA GLU A 235 -5.92 -21.64 2.74
C GLU A 235 -7.04 -22.57 3.17
N ALA A 236 -7.64 -23.27 2.20
CA ALA A 236 -8.71 -24.23 2.41
C ALA A 236 -8.46 -25.48 1.56
N ARG A 237 -8.63 -26.66 2.15
CA ARG A 237 -8.46 -27.94 1.47
C ARG A 237 -9.53 -28.93 1.89
N TRP A 238 -10.15 -29.56 0.89
CA TRP A 238 -10.99 -30.74 1.11
C TRP A 238 -10.13 -31.94 1.46
N GLN A 239 -10.48 -32.64 2.55
CA GLN A 239 -9.76 -33.82 3.03
C GLN A 239 -10.54 -35.10 2.74
N ALA A 240 -11.84 -35.10 3.01
CA ALA A 240 -12.75 -36.22 2.80
C ALA A 240 -14.22 -35.77 2.90
N GLY A 241 -15.15 -36.69 2.61
CA GLY A 241 -16.57 -36.48 2.85
C GLY A 241 -17.37 -36.27 1.57
N GLU A 242 -18.45 -35.51 1.64
CA GLU A 242 -19.25 -35.15 0.47
C GLU A 242 -18.45 -34.22 -0.45
N GLU A 243 -18.51 -34.47 -1.77
CA GLU A 243 -17.71 -33.71 -2.74
C GLU A 243 -18.44 -32.46 -3.27
N ASP A 244 -19.78 -32.49 -3.25
CA ASP A 244 -20.64 -31.42 -3.75
C ASP A 244 -21.09 -30.43 -2.66
N TYR A 245 -20.56 -30.57 -1.44
CA TYR A 245 -20.89 -29.72 -0.30
C TYR A 245 -19.77 -28.71 -0.07
N GLY A 246 -20.16 -27.51 0.37
CA GLY A 246 -19.28 -26.35 0.48
C GLY A 246 -18.37 -26.38 1.71
N PHE A 247 -17.15 -25.85 1.53
CA PHE A 247 -16.26 -25.46 2.61
C PHE A 247 -15.55 -24.15 2.25
N GLY A 248 -15.24 -23.32 3.23
CA GLY A 248 -14.64 -22.01 2.95
C GLY A 248 -14.60 -21.08 4.16
N ILE A 249 -14.81 -19.80 3.89
CA ILE A 249 -14.63 -18.73 4.86
C ILE A 249 -15.91 -17.94 5.12
N THR A 250 -16.14 -17.59 6.38
CA THR A 250 -17.17 -16.62 6.80
C THR A 250 -16.52 -15.29 7.12
N PHE A 251 -17.22 -14.19 6.87
CA PHE A 251 -16.69 -12.86 7.16
C PHE A 251 -17.82 -11.87 7.49
N ARG A 252 -17.45 -10.81 8.23
CA ARG A 252 -18.39 -9.91 8.92
C ARG A 252 -19.43 -10.70 9.75
N THR A 253 -18.99 -11.81 10.33
CA THR A 253 -19.79 -12.69 11.17
C THR A 253 -20.18 -11.96 12.46
N GLN A 254 -21.47 -11.87 12.76
CA GLN A 254 -21.96 -11.33 14.04
C GLN A 254 -22.16 -12.45 15.07
N ASP A 255 -22.76 -13.55 14.60
CA ASP A 255 -23.16 -14.70 15.40
C ASP A 255 -23.47 -15.90 14.49
N THR A 256 -24.05 -16.95 15.07
CA THR A 256 -24.46 -18.20 14.44
C THR A 256 -25.49 -18.04 13.30
N ASP A 257 -26.18 -16.91 13.24
CA ASP A 257 -27.34 -16.65 12.39
C ASP A 257 -27.17 -15.47 11.44
N ASN A 258 -26.03 -14.76 11.52
CA ASN A 258 -25.79 -13.51 10.80
C ASN A 258 -24.33 -13.41 10.31
N PHE A 259 -24.08 -13.71 9.03
CA PHE A 259 -22.74 -13.63 8.42
C PHE A 259 -22.80 -13.63 6.88
N TYR A 260 -21.70 -13.24 6.23
CA TYR A 260 -21.44 -13.62 4.83
C TYR A 260 -20.63 -14.91 4.75
N LEU A 261 -20.83 -15.67 3.69
CA LEU A 261 -20.16 -16.94 3.41
C LEU A 261 -19.61 -16.93 1.98
N PHE A 262 -18.36 -17.37 1.84
CA PHE A 262 -17.73 -17.66 0.56
C PHE A 262 -17.12 -19.07 0.62
N ASP A 263 -17.74 -20.01 -0.10
CA ASP A 263 -17.40 -21.42 -0.06
C ASP A 263 -17.20 -22.03 -1.45
N ILE A 264 -16.45 -23.12 -1.46
CA ILE A 264 -16.12 -23.91 -2.65
C ILE A 264 -16.46 -25.39 -2.41
N THR A 265 -16.71 -26.13 -3.49
CA THR A 265 -16.82 -27.59 -3.47
C THR A 265 -15.56 -28.24 -4.01
N SER A 266 -15.32 -29.51 -3.66
CA SER A 266 -14.23 -30.27 -4.27
C SER A 266 -14.52 -30.66 -5.72
N THR A 267 -15.75 -30.48 -6.19
CA THR A 267 -16.15 -30.64 -7.61
C THR A 267 -15.93 -29.38 -8.47
N GLY A 268 -15.44 -28.28 -7.89
CA GLY A 268 -15.02 -27.08 -8.62
C GLY A 268 -16.11 -26.03 -8.80
N TYR A 269 -17.06 -25.97 -7.88
CA TYR A 269 -18.06 -24.90 -7.79
C TYR A 269 -17.74 -23.96 -6.63
N PHE A 270 -18.17 -22.71 -6.73
CA PHE A 270 -18.15 -21.75 -5.62
C PHE A 270 -19.53 -21.12 -5.46
N LYS A 271 -19.81 -20.61 -4.26
CA LYS A 271 -21.01 -19.84 -3.96
C LYS A 271 -20.69 -18.66 -3.04
N ILE A 272 -21.52 -17.63 -3.09
CA ILE A 272 -21.41 -16.46 -2.21
C ILE A 272 -22.78 -16.21 -1.62
N ASP A 273 -22.90 -16.38 -0.31
CA ASP A 273 -24.16 -16.30 0.41
C ASP A 273 -24.08 -15.29 1.55
N LYS A 274 -25.25 -14.92 2.06
CA LYS A 274 -25.40 -14.36 3.40
C LYS A 274 -26.45 -15.13 4.18
N LYS A 275 -26.22 -15.26 5.49
CA LYS A 275 -27.21 -15.73 6.45
C LYS A 275 -27.72 -14.54 7.25
N VAL A 276 -29.03 -14.38 7.36
CA VAL A 276 -29.67 -13.30 8.11
C VAL A 276 -30.79 -13.90 8.95
N ALA A 277 -30.72 -13.72 10.27
CA ALA A 277 -31.71 -14.24 11.22
C ALA A 277 -32.00 -15.75 11.03
N GLY A 278 -31.00 -16.54 10.65
CA GLY A 278 -31.14 -17.98 10.47
C GLY A 278 -31.30 -18.41 9.00
N ASP A 279 -31.74 -17.51 8.12
CA ASP A 279 -32.11 -17.82 6.74
C ASP A 279 -30.98 -17.48 5.76
N TYR A 280 -30.68 -18.39 4.84
CA TYR A 280 -29.70 -18.17 3.77
C TYR A 280 -30.32 -17.44 2.58
N SER A 281 -29.54 -16.54 1.97
CA SER A 281 -29.86 -15.91 0.70
C SER A 281 -28.61 -15.75 -0.16
N ASP A 282 -28.75 -16.08 -1.43
CA ASP A 282 -27.64 -16.12 -2.38
C ASP A 282 -27.31 -14.70 -2.86
N LEU A 283 -26.04 -14.30 -2.72
CA LEU A 283 -25.49 -13.13 -3.42
C LEU A 283 -24.95 -13.54 -4.81
N SER A 284 -24.51 -14.79 -4.93
CA SER A 284 -24.16 -15.47 -6.18
C SER A 284 -24.44 -16.96 -5.99
N ASP A 285 -25.31 -17.53 -6.83
CA ASP A 285 -25.61 -18.97 -6.82
C ASP A 285 -24.39 -19.80 -7.26
N TRP A 286 -24.46 -21.12 -7.12
CA TRP A 286 -23.39 -22.06 -7.46
C TRP A 286 -22.91 -21.87 -8.90
N GLU A 287 -21.64 -21.48 -9.03
CA GLU A 287 -20.98 -21.23 -10.30
C GLU A 287 -19.71 -22.08 -10.42
N ARG A 288 -19.47 -22.64 -11.60
CA ARG A 288 -18.28 -23.44 -11.87
C ARG A 288 -17.08 -22.54 -12.12
N SER A 289 -15.95 -22.81 -11.47
CA SER A 289 -14.70 -22.07 -11.71
C SER A 289 -13.53 -23.01 -11.94
N THR A 290 -12.77 -22.78 -13.01
CA THR A 290 -11.51 -23.51 -13.28
C THR A 290 -10.37 -23.07 -12.35
N ALA A 291 -10.56 -21.99 -11.57
CA ALA A 291 -9.59 -21.55 -10.60
C ALA A 291 -9.52 -22.49 -9.39
N ILE A 292 -10.53 -23.34 -9.16
CA ILE A 292 -10.57 -24.25 -8.01
C ILE A 292 -9.70 -25.49 -8.25
N ASN A 293 -8.78 -25.72 -7.33
CA ASN A 293 -8.01 -26.95 -7.22
C ASN A 293 -8.86 -27.99 -6.47
N ALA A 294 -9.69 -28.73 -7.21
CA ALA A 294 -10.63 -29.74 -6.71
C ALA A 294 -10.11 -30.65 -5.58
N GLN A 295 -8.84 -31.08 -5.68
CA GLN A 295 -8.22 -32.03 -4.75
C GLN A 295 -6.95 -31.46 -4.07
N GLY A 296 -6.73 -30.15 -4.22
CA GLY A 296 -5.55 -29.44 -3.75
C GLY A 296 -5.88 -28.37 -2.72
N VAL A 297 -4.85 -27.64 -2.31
CA VAL A 297 -5.01 -26.42 -1.51
C VAL A 297 -5.59 -25.33 -2.39
N ASN A 298 -6.56 -24.59 -1.85
CA ASN A 298 -7.16 -23.42 -2.46
C ASN A 298 -6.91 -22.20 -1.56
N TYR A 299 -6.50 -21.09 -2.17
CA TYR A 299 -6.37 -19.80 -1.50
C TYR A 299 -7.64 -19.00 -1.74
N LEU A 300 -8.46 -18.86 -0.71
CA LEU A 300 -9.67 -18.04 -0.74
C LEU A 300 -9.34 -16.65 -0.24
N LYS A 301 -9.74 -15.62 -0.98
CA LYS A 301 -9.60 -14.21 -0.57
C LYS A 301 -10.90 -13.46 -0.76
N VAL A 302 -11.26 -12.65 0.22
CA VAL A 302 -12.30 -11.64 0.13
C VAL A 302 -11.73 -10.26 0.44
N GLU A 303 -12.03 -9.28 -0.41
CA GLU A 303 -11.81 -7.86 -0.17
C GLU A 303 -13.17 -7.25 0.16
N ALA A 304 -13.39 -6.93 1.44
CA ALA A 304 -14.62 -6.35 1.95
C ALA A 304 -14.39 -4.86 2.24
N VAL A 305 -14.87 -3.97 1.37
CA VAL A 305 -14.67 -2.52 1.48
C VAL A 305 -16.01 -1.81 1.33
N GLY A 306 -16.48 -1.16 2.38
CA GLY A 306 -17.83 -0.59 2.44
C GLY A 306 -18.88 -1.66 2.16
N ASN A 307 -19.64 -1.50 1.07
CA ASN A 307 -20.60 -2.49 0.58
C ASN A 307 -20.09 -3.31 -0.61
N ARG A 308 -18.87 -3.07 -1.11
CA ARG A 308 -18.28 -3.83 -2.21
C ARG A 308 -17.53 -5.03 -1.64
N LEU A 309 -17.89 -6.22 -2.12
CA LEU A 309 -17.28 -7.49 -1.74
C LEU A 309 -16.67 -8.13 -3.00
N THR A 310 -15.36 -8.27 -3.04
CA THR A 310 -14.63 -8.88 -4.17
C THR A 310 -14.01 -10.21 -3.75
N PHE A 311 -14.24 -11.26 -4.53
CA PHE A 311 -13.87 -12.63 -4.19
C PHE A 311 -12.85 -13.19 -5.17
N PHE A 312 -11.86 -13.90 -4.63
CA PHE A 312 -10.79 -14.50 -5.40
C PHE A 312 -10.56 -15.94 -4.96
N ILE A 313 -10.19 -16.79 -5.93
CA ILE A 313 -9.75 -18.16 -5.71
C ILE A 313 -8.41 -18.34 -6.41
N ASN A 314 -7.40 -18.77 -5.67
CA ASN A 314 -6.04 -18.99 -6.19
C ASN A 314 -5.53 -17.78 -6.99
N ASN A 315 -5.71 -16.59 -6.41
CA ASN A 315 -5.38 -15.26 -6.97
C ASN A 315 -6.17 -14.81 -8.21
N ASN A 316 -7.15 -15.59 -8.69
CA ASN A 316 -8.03 -15.15 -9.77
C ASN A 316 -9.25 -14.44 -9.18
N LYS A 317 -9.55 -13.21 -9.62
CA LYS A 317 -10.83 -12.54 -9.30
C LYS A 317 -11.96 -13.34 -9.91
N ILE A 318 -12.88 -13.83 -9.07
CA ILE A 318 -14.00 -14.68 -9.50
C ILE A 318 -15.30 -13.89 -9.56
N LYS A 319 -15.56 -13.03 -8.57
CA LYS A 319 -16.80 -12.27 -8.49
C LYS A 319 -16.60 -10.95 -7.76
N GLU A 320 -17.47 -9.99 -8.06
CA GLU A 320 -17.67 -8.78 -7.28
C GLU A 320 -19.18 -8.60 -7.09
N VAL A 321 -19.60 -8.35 -5.85
CA VAL A 321 -21.00 -8.09 -5.50
C VAL A 321 -21.08 -6.87 -4.59
N PHE A 322 -22.27 -6.26 -4.52
CA PHE A 322 -22.54 -5.12 -3.65
C PHE A 322 -23.64 -5.48 -2.65
N ASP A 323 -23.31 -5.54 -1.37
CA ASP A 323 -24.27 -5.83 -0.31
C ASP A 323 -23.93 -5.03 0.96
N SER A 324 -24.97 -4.52 1.64
CA SER A 324 -24.82 -3.60 2.79
C SER A 324 -25.40 -4.15 4.09
N THR A 325 -25.72 -5.45 4.13
CA THR A 325 -26.36 -6.13 5.26
C THR A 325 -25.47 -6.09 6.51
N PHE A 326 -24.20 -6.47 6.38
CA PHE A 326 -23.22 -6.44 7.46
C PHE A 326 -22.05 -5.53 7.07
N LYS A 327 -21.69 -4.59 7.95
CA LYS A 327 -20.61 -3.60 7.69
C LYS A 327 -19.29 -3.94 8.36
N GLU A 328 -19.36 -4.73 9.42
CA GLU A 328 -18.22 -5.19 10.21
C GLU A 328 -18.56 -6.53 10.83
N GLY A 329 -17.60 -7.26 11.39
CA GLY A 329 -17.83 -8.50 12.14
C GLY A 329 -16.57 -9.35 12.18
N ASN A 330 -16.69 -10.55 12.73
CA ASN A 330 -15.60 -11.51 12.83
C ASN A 330 -15.28 -12.16 11.47
N ILE A 331 -14.13 -12.85 11.42
CA ILE A 331 -13.73 -13.75 10.32
C ILE A 331 -13.68 -15.18 10.85
N GLY A 332 -14.03 -16.13 9.99
CA GLY A 332 -14.19 -17.52 10.39
C GLY A 332 -14.16 -18.50 9.24
N LEU A 333 -14.37 -19.76 9.59
CA LEU A 333 -14.24 -20.93 8.74
C LEU A 333 -15.55 -21.71 8.74
N PHE A 334 -15.84 -22.39 7.63
CA PHE A 334 -17.10 -23.10 7.41
C PHE A 334 -16.90 -24.43 6.68
N ALA A 335 -17.68 -25.45 7.04
CA ALA A 335 -17.88 -26.66 6.26
C ALA A 335 -19.32 -27.17 6.39
N ALA A 336 -19.92 -27.56 5.26
CA ALA A 336 -21.29 -28.05 5.15
C ALA A 336 -21.37 -29.57 5.14
N GLY A 337 -22.46 -30.11 5.69
CA GLY A 337 -22.92 -31.51 5.60
C GLY A 337 -21.89 -32.58 5.21
N ASN A 338 -21.32 -33.25 6.22
CA ASN A 338 -20.38 -34.36 6.10
C ASN A 338 -19.12 -34.06 5.27
N VAL A 339 -18.68 -32.80 5.22
CA VAL A 339 -17.37 -32.41 4.69
C VAL A 339 -16.33 -32.38 5.81
N HIS A 340 -15.16 -32.98 5.55
CA HIS A 340 -13.93 -32.75 6.31
C HIS A 340 -13.01 -31.83 5.52
N ALA A 341 -12.79 -30.62 6.03
CA ALA A 341 -11.90 -29.63 5.44
C ALA A 341 -10.82 -29.21 6.44
N SER A 342 -9.65 -28.83 5.92
CA SER A 342 -8.56 -28.23 6.69
C SER A 342 -8.29 -26.81 6.21
N PHE A 343 -7.87 -25.96 7.13
CA PHE A 343 -7.59 -24.55 6.90
C PHE A 343 -6.27 -24.15 7.54
N ASP A 344 -5.57 -23.25 6.87
CA ASP A 344 -4.27 -22.75 7.32
C ASP A 344 -4.02 -21.32 6.81
N ASN A 345 -3.00 -20.65 7.36
CA ASN A 345 -2.48 -19.36 6.91
C ASN A 345 -3.55 -18.27 6.76
N LEU A 346 -4.42 -18.12 7.76
CA LEU A 346 -5.41 -17.05 7.79
C LEU A 346 -4.70 -15.71 7.98
N LYS A 347 -5.04 -14.73 7.16
CA LYS A 347 -4.48 -13.37 7.25
C LYS A 347 -5.57 -12.34 7.01
N VAL A 348 -5.66 -11.35 7.89
CA VAL A 348 -6.52 -10.19 7.71
C VAL A 348 -5.64 -8.96 7.62
N PHE A 349 -5.89 -8.12 6.63
CA PHE A 349 -5.22 -6.84 6.44
C PHE A 349 -6.23 -5.70 6.56
N GLN A 350 -5.81 -4.57 7.10
CA GLN A 350 -6.63 -3.37 7.21
C GLN A 350 -6.98 -2.88 5.80
N GLY A 351 -8.28 -2.81 5.53
CA GLY A 351 -8.81 -2.37 4.24
C GLY A 351 -8.63 -0.86 4.12
N ASN A 352 -7.52 -0.44 3.55
CA ASN A 352 -7.26 0.98 3.27
C ASN A 352 -7.56 1.37 1.82
N LEU A 353 -8.38 0.60 1.08
CA LEU A 353 -8.75 0.96 -0.28
C LEU A 353 -9.58 2.25 -0.23
N LEU A 354 -8.95 3.35 -0.63
CA LEU A 354 -9.59 4.66 -0.70
C LEU A 354 -10.62 4.70 -1.81
N PHE A 355 -10.24 4.17 -2.98
CA PHE A 355 -11.12 3.97 -4.10
C PHE A 355 -10.51 2.96 -5.07
N ASP A 356 -11.39 2.39 -5.88
CA ASP A 356 -11.04 1.69 -7.10
C ASP A 356 -11.88 2.22 -8.27
N ASP A 357 -11.40 1.94 -9.49
CA ASP A 357 -12.17 2.14 -10.70
C ASP A 357 -11.79 1.07 -11.73
N ASN A 358 -12.77 0.24 -12.12
CA ASN A 358 -12.64 -0.74 -13.20
C ASN A 358 -13.27 -0.25 -14.51
N PHE A 359 -13.65 1.04 -14.55
CA PHE A 359 -14.21 1.73 -15.72
C PHE A 359 -15.40 1.02 -16.39
N SER A 360 -16.10 0.14 -15.66
CA SER A 360 -17.33 -0.49 -16.14
C SER A 360 -18.49 0.50 -16.27
N LYS A 361 -18.37 1.69 -15.65
CA LYS A 361 -19.36 2.77 -15.68
C LYS A 361 -18.68 4.12 -15.78
N ILE A 362 -19.32 5.03 -16.51
CA ILE A 362 -18.91 6.45 -16.54
C ILE A 362 -19.17 7.07 -15.17
N SER A 363 -18.19 7.82 -14.66
CA SER A 363 -18.25 8.58 -13.42
C SER A 363 -17.65 9.97 -13.63
N ASP A 364 -17.96 10.90 -12.73
CA ASP A 364 -17.37 12.25 -12.72
C ASP A 364 -15.96 12.27 -12.08
N ALA A 365 -15.42 11.11 -11.70
CA ALA A 365 -14.11 11.01 -11.06
C ALA A 365 -12.96 11.20 -12.04
N TRP A 366 -13.17 10.87 -13.32
CA TRP A 366 -12.17 10.96 -14.38
C TRP A 366 -12.66 11.84 -15.51
N ALA A 367 -11.74 12.45 -16.26
CA ALA A 367 -12.09 13.26 -17.42
C ALA A 367 -12.89 12.44 -18.46
N GLN A 368 -13.95 13.04 -19.02
CA GLN A 368 -14.72 12.48 -20.13
C GLN A 368 -14.70 13.49 -21.27
N THR A 369 -13.82 13.28 -22.23
CA THR A 369 -13.53 14.19 -23.35
C THR A 369 -13.24 13.40 -24.63
N ASP A 370 -13.02 14.09 -25.75
CA ASP A 370 -12.59 13.46 -27.01
C ASP A 370 -11.19 12.81 -26.94
N PHE A 371 -10.44 13.06 -25.87
CA PHE A 371 -9.07 12.58 -25.67
C PHE A 371 -8.91 11.65 -24.48
N ALA A 372 -9.90 11.58 -23.60
CA ALA A 372 -9.93 10.59 -22.53
C ALA A 372 -11.36 10.17 -22.23
N TYR A 373 -11.65 8.88 -22.37
CA TYR A 373 -13.00 8.35 -22.35
C TYR A 373 -13.02 6.87 -22.02
N ILE A 374 -14.17 6.37 -21.59
CA ILE A 374 -14.36 4.92 -21.39
C ILE A 374 -14.79 4.26 -22.70
N GLN A 375 -14.07 3.21 -23.10
CA GLN A 375 -14.39 2.36 -24.24
C GLN A 375 -14.11 0.90 -23.89
N ASP A 376 -15.06 0.01 -24.20
CA ASP A 376 -14.95 -1.43 -23.95
C ASP A 376 -14.59 -1.80 -22.49
N SER A 377 -15.11 -1.01 -21.53
CA SER A 377 -14.83 -1.11 -20.08
C SER A 377 -13.39 -0.80 -19.68
N GLU A 378 -12.63 -0.09 -20.52
CA GLU A 378 -11.32 0.45 -20.19
C GLU A 378 -11.33 1.98 -20.34
N TYR A 379 -10.50 2.66 -19.56
CA TYR A 379 -10.28 4.09 -19.69
C TYR A 379 -9.18 4.35 -20.73
N VAL A 380 -9.56 4.89 -21.88
CA VAL A 380 -8.65 5.20 -22.98
C VAL A 380 -8.16 6.62 -22.85
N ILE A 381 -6.84 6.82 -22.98
CA ILE A 381 -6.22 8.14 -23.19
C ILE A 381 -5.62 8.18 -24.60
N ARG A 382 -5.98 9.23 -25.34
CA ARG A 382 -5.52 9.52 -26.70
C ARG A 382 -4.71 10.82 -26.72
N ALA A 383 -3.40 10.70 -26.56
CA ALA A 383 -2.47 11.83 -26.54
C ALA A 383 -2.16 12.35 -27.96
N ASP A 384 -3.14 12.89 -28.69
CA ASP A 384 -3.00 13.30 -30.10
C ASP A 384 -2.24 14.63 -30.25
N GLY A 385 -0.98 14.57 -30.72
CA GLY A 385 -0.10 15.72 -30.94
C GLY A 385 0.39 16.46 -29.70
N THR A 386 0.07 15.96 -28.49
CA THR A 386 0.45 16.55 -27.20
C THR A 386 0.32 15.52 -26.08
N ASP A 387 0.84 15.84 -24.90
CA ASP A 387 0.69 15.01 -23.70
C ASP A 387 -0.73 15.16 -23.13
N TYR A 388 -1.29 14.07 -22.61
CA TYR A 388 -2.62 14.10 -22.00
C TYR A 388 -2.60 13.50 -20.59
N TYR A 389 -3.14 14.28 -19.65
CA TYR A 389 -3.20 13.96 -18.23
C TYR A 389 -4.67 13.89 -17.81
N SER A 390 -5.04 12.85 -17.06
CA SER A 390 -6.34 12.76 -16.40
C SER A 390 -6.12 12.39 -14.95
N TRP A 391 -6.72 13.13 -14.02
CA TRP A 391 -6.49 12.95 -12.60
C TRP A 391 -7.79 13.10 -11.82
N ARG A 392 -7.75 12.61 -10.58
CA ARG A 392 -8.84 12.75 -9.64
C ARG A 392 -8.61 13.90 -8.66
N ALA A 393 -9.68 14.36 -8.02
CA ALA A 393 -9.64 15.54 -7.17
C ALA A 393 -8.93 15.30 -5.82
N GLU A 394 -8.91 14.07 -5.31
CA GLU A 394 -8.41 13.73 -3.98
C GLU A 394 -6.90 13.96 -3.84
N ILE A 395 -6.48 14.66 -2.77
CA ILE A 395 -5.07 14.90 -2.41
C ILE A 395 -4.64 13.84 -1.41
N LEU A 396 -3.58 13.10 -1.76
CA LEU A 396 -3.12 11.92 -1.03
C LEU A 396 -1.62 12.00 -0.74
N ALA A 397 -1.21 11.56 0.44
CA ALA A 397 0.20 11.59 0.88
C ALA A 397 0.88 10.23 0.74
N ASP A 398 0.59 9.33 1.68
CA ASP A 398 1.15 8.00 1.75
C ASP A 398 0.14 7.01 1.15
N ILE A 399 0.49 6.39 0.02
CA ILE A 399 -0.44 5.57 -0.79
C ILE A 399 0.23 4.36 -1.43
N SER A 400 -0.55 3.30 -1.67
CA SER A 400 -0.25 2.26 -2.66
C SER A 400 -1.22 2.47 -3.82
N TYR A 401 -0.70 2.87 -4.97
CA TYR A 401 -1.48 3.19 -6.16
C TYR A 401 -1.12 2.23 -7.28
N LYS A 402 -2.11 1.48 -7.76
CA LYS A 402 -2.00 0.51 -8.85
C LYS A 402 -2.95 0.87 -10.00
N ALA A 403 -2.55 0.59 -11.23
CA ALA A 403 -3.46 0.48 -12.37
C ALA A 403 -2.95 -0.56 -13.37
N GLU A 404 -3.86 -1.21 -14.09
CA GLU A 404 -3.53 -1.86 -15.34
C GLU A 404 -3.34 -0.82 -16.43
N ALA A 405 -2.33 -1.01 -17.27
CA ALA A 405 -2.02 -0.18 -18.41
C ALA A 405 -1.63 -1.05 -19.62
N ARG A 406 -2.17 -0.75 -20.79
CA ARG A 406 -1.73 -1.35 -22.05
C ARG A 406 -1.59 -0.32 -23.16
N TYR A 407 -0.60 -0.56 -23.99
CA TYR A 407 -0.40 0.19 -25.23
C TYR A 407 -1.48 -0.22 -26.26
N LEU A 408 -2.05 0.77 -26.96
CA LEU A 408 -2.99 0.56 -28.06
C LEU A 408 -2.34 0.82 -29.41
N SER A 409 -1.82 2.03 -29.62
CA SER A 409 -1.24 2.49 -30.88
C SER A 409 -0.38 3.75 -30.67
N GLY A 410 0.36 4.16 -31.71
CA GLY A 410 1.24 5.32 -31.67
C GLY A 410 2.73 4.96 -31.74
N PRO A 411 3.63 5.83 -31.25
CA PRO A 411 5.04 5.52 -31.08
C PRO A 411 5.26 4.50 -29.94
N THR A 412 6.06 3.47 -30.18
CA THR A 412 6.28 2.40 -29.18
C THR A 412 7.38 2.75 -28.17
N ASP A 413 8.19 3.76 -28.45
CA ASP A 413 9.27 4.27 -27.60
C ASP A 413 8.85 5.45 -26.71
N THR A 414 7.57 5.82 -26.75
CA THR A 414 6.99 6.91 -25.96
C THR A 414 6.22 6.37 -24.75
N GLY A 415 6.22 7.14 -23.66
CA GLY A 415 5.75 6.72 -22.34
C GLY A 415 4.23 6.80 -22.16
N PHE A 416 3.71 5.94 -21.29
CA PHE A 416 2.39 6.07 -20.68
C PHE A 416 2.41 5.39 -19.31
N GLY A 417 1.54 5.80 -18.38
CA GLY A 417 1.50 5.20 -17.06
C GLY A 417 0.82 6.05 -15.99
N LEU A 418 1.39 6.00 -14.78
CA LEU A 418 0.82 6.59 -13.57
C LEU A 418 1.35 8.01 -13.35
N LEU A 419 0.47 8.90 -12.92
CA LEU A 419 0.73 10.26 -12.45
C LEU A 419 0.38 10.32 -10.96
N PHE A 420 1.26 10.85 -10.11
CA PHE A 420 1.02 10.86 -8.67
C PHE A 420 1.73 12.00 -7.96
N ARG A 421 1.22 12.36 -6.77
CA ARG A 421 1.57 13.58 -6.02
C ARG A 421 1.56 14.84 -6.90
N LEU A 422 0.57 14.88 -7.80
CA LEU A 422 0.30 16.00 -8.70
C LEU A 422 -0.09 17.23 -7.88
N GLN A 423 0.69 18.30 -7.97
CA GLN A 423 0.28 19.63 -7.51
C GLN A 423 -0.47 20.34 -8.64
N ASP A 424 0.15 20.30 -9.81
CA ASP A 424 -0.35 20.75 -11.11
C ASP A 424 0.48 20.07 -12.22
N ILE A 425 0.10 20.28 -13.49
CA ILE A 425 0.75 19.61 -14.62
C ILE A 425 2.25 19.92 -14.77
N ASP A 426 2.72 21.01 -14.16
CA ASP A 426 4.11 21.45 -14.16
C ASP A 426 4.89 20.90 -12.96
N ASN A 427 4.21 20.33 -11.96
CA ASN A 427 4.75 19.91 -10.67
C ASN A 427 4.18 18.55 -10.21
N ASN A 428 4.84 17.44 -10.56
CA ASN A 428 4.35 16.09 -10.30
C ASN A 428 5.44 15.00 -10.38
N TYR A 429 5.08 13.75 -10.06
CA TYR A 429 5.83 12.56 -10.46
C TYR A 429 5.07 11.71 -11.46
N THR A 430 5.82 11.02 -12.33
CA THR A 430 5.26 10.05 -13.28
C THR A 430 6.04 8.75 -13.31
N PHE A 431 5.32 7.63 -13.31
CA PHE A 431 5.89 6.29 -13.48
C PHE A 431 5.36 5.69 -14.79
N ASN A 432 6.24 5.63 -15.78
CA ASN A 432 5.87 5.32 -17.16
C ASN A 432 6.55 4.07 -17.68
N ILE A 433 5.88 3.36 -18.59
CA ILE A 433 6.45 2.31 -19.43
C ILE A 433 6.35 2.67 -20.92
N THR A 434 7.15 2.02 -21.75
CA THR A 434 7.07 2.10 -23.22
C THR A 434 6.69 0.74 -23.82
N GLY A 435 6.13 0.76 -25.04
CA GLY A 435 5.93 -0.45 -25.85
C GLY A 435 7.24 -1.16 -26.22
N THR A 436 8.39 -0.48 -26.14
CA THR A 436 9.73 -1.07 -26.31
C THR A 436 10.30 -1.72 -25.04
N GLY A 437 9.55 -1.75 -23.94
CA GLY A 437 9.92 -2.47 -22.71
C GLY A 437 10.90 -1.72 -21.80
N TYR A 438 10.82 -0.39 -21.79
CA TYR A 438 11.54 0.47 -20.86
C TYR A 438 10.57 1.07 -19.85
N PHE A 439 11.07 1.37 -18.66
CA PHE A 439 10.35 2.18 -17.66
C PHE A 439 11.19 3.36 -17.20
N ARG A 440 10.55 4.41 -16.69
CA ARG A 440 11.21 5.52 -15.98
C ARG A 440 10.40 6.00 -14.78
N LEU A 441 11.08 6.66 -13.86
CA LEU A 441 10.48 7.53 -12.85
C LEU A 441 10.88 8.97 -13.16
N GLY A 442 9.91 9.81 -13.52
CA GLY A 442 10.12 11.24 -13.78
C GLY A 442 9.60 12.12 -12.64
N ARG A 443 10.26 13.26 -12.43
CA ARG A 443 9.80 14.38 -11.61
C ARG A 443 9.71 15.62 -12.49
N TYR A 444 8.63 16.39 -12.35
CA TYR A 444 8.48 17.70 -12.96
C TYR A 444 8.56 18.79 -11.89
N ILE A 445 9.35 19.83 -12.12
CA ILE A 445 9.42 21.03 -11.29
C ILE A 445 9.33 22.23 -12.24
N ASP A 446 8.32 23.08 -12.05
CA ASP A 446 8.07 24.24 -12.91
C ASP A 446 8.07 23.90 -14.42
N GLY A 447 7.57 22.71 -14.77
CA GLY A 447 7.45 22.22 -16.15
C GLY A 447 8.70 21.51 -16.69
N GLU A 448 9.82 21.56 -15.96
CA GLU A 448 11.06 20.91 -16.35
C GLU A 448 11.09 19.45 -15.85
N SER A 449 11.32 18.50 -16.76
CA SER A 449 11.39 17.06 -16.44
C SER A 449 12.80 16.64 -16.05
N GLU A 450 12.91 15.90 -14.94
CA GLU A 450 14.11 15.18 -14.52
C GLU A 450 13.78 13.70 -14.30
N ASN A 451 14.70 12.80 -14.65
CA ASN A 451 14.55 11.38 -14.36
C ASN A 451 15.18 11.06 -12.99
N LEU A 452 14.35 10.62 -12.05
CA LEU A 452 14.82 10.00 -10.81
C LEU A 452 15.27 8.54 -11.05
N VAL A 453 14.68 7.91 -12.06
CA VAL A 453 15.16 6.65 -12.64
C VAL A 453 15.15 6.83 -14.14
N ASP A 454 16.33 6.79 -14.76
CA ASP A 454 16.48 6.85 -16.21
C ASP A 454 15.74 5.70 -16.90
N TRP A 455 15.40 5.90 -18.18
CA TRP A 455 14.78 4.88 -19.01
C TRP A 455 15.56 3.56 -18.95
N THR A 456 15.00 2.61 -18.22
CA THR A 456 15.65 1.34 -17.88
C THR A 456 14.89 0.20 -18.52
N LYS A 457 15.60 -0.66 -19.25
CA LYS A 457 15.00 -1.85 -19.87
C LYS A 457 14.58 -2.83 -18.78
N SER A 458 13.33 -3.28 -18.79
CA SER A 458 12.86 -4.32 -17.88
C SER A 458 12.23 -5.50 -18.62
N ARG A 459 12.67 -6.71 -18.24
CA ARG A 459 12.05 -7.96 -18.71
C ARG A 459 10.67 -8.22 -18.11
N THR A 460 10.27 -7.43 -17.12
CA THR A 460 8.97 -7.58 -16.44
C THR A 460 7.84 -6.93 -17.25
N ILE A 461 8.16 -6.08 -18.22
CA ILE A 461 7.17 -5.39 -19.06
C ILE A 461 6.68 -6.34 -20.15
N ASN A 462 5.36 -6.55 -20.20
CA ASN A 462 4.66 -7.18 -21.30
C ASN A 462 4.44 -6.17 -22.43
N GLN A 463 5.35 -6.15 -23.40
CA GLN A 463 5.36 -5.18 -24.51
C GLN A 463 4.12 -5.22 -25.42
N HIS A 464 3.38 -6.33 -25.42
CA HIS A 464 2.25 -6.57 -26.31
C HIS A 464 0.94 -6.87 -25.57
N GLY A 465 0.88 -6.57 -24.27
CA GLY A 465 -0.30 -6.85 -23.46
C GLY A 465 -0.45 -5.90 -22.28
N LYS A 466 -1.33 -6.30 -21.36
CA LYS A 466 -1.57 -5.57 -20.12
C LYS A 466 -0.37 -5.65 -19.20
N ASN A 467 -0.11 -4.54 -18.50
CA ASN A 467 0.88 -4.41 -17.45
C ASN A 467 0.22 -3.85 -16.20
N ILE A 468 0.52 -4.40 -15.04
CA ILE A 468 0.16 -3.82 -13.75
C ILE A 468 1.30 -2.90 -13.34
N LEU A 469 1.03 -1.60 -13.28
CA LEU A 469 1.95 -0.61 -12.70
C LEU A 469 1.51 -0.33 -11.27
N LYS A 470 2.45 -0.34 -10.33
CA LYS A 470 2.19 0.05 -8.94
C LYS A 470 3.28 0.98 -8.42
N VAL A 471 2.86 2.06 -7.75
CA VAL A 471 3.72 2.92 -6.93
C VAL A 471 3.29 2.86 -5.47
N GLU A 472 4.28 2.88 -4.60
CA GLU A 472 4.11 2.77 -3.17
C GLU A 472 4.88 3.92 -2.51
N CYS A 473 4.13 4.91 -2.02
CA CYS A 473 4.63 6.20 -1.57
C CYS A 473 4.46 6.33 -0.04
N ILE A 474 5.54 6.60 0.69
CA ILE A 474 5.53 6.92 2.13
C ILE A 474 6.56 8.02 2.38
N GLY A 475 6.10 9.24 2.70
CA GLY A 475 6.99 10.38 2.86
C GLY A 475 7.86 10.62 1.65
N SER A 476 9.17 10.71 1.79
CA SER A 476 10.06 10.86 0.63
C SER A 476 10.28 9.55 -0.16
N PHE A 477 9.80 8.41 0.34
CA PHE A 477 10.12 7.12 -0.26
C PHE A 477 9.07 6.64 -1.25
N MET A 478 9.57 6.11 -2.36
CA MET A 478 8.77 5.55 -3.45
C MET A 478 9.34 4.19 -3.85
N LYS A 479 8.49 3.17 -3.91
CA LYS A 479 8.81 1.88 -4.54
C LYS A 479 7.96 1.67 -5.78
N LEU A 480 8.57 1.14 -6.82
CA LEU A 480 7.95 0.94 -8.13
C LEU A 480 7.89 -0.54 -8.46
N TYR A 481 6.75 -1.00 -8.96
CA TYR A 481 6.53 -2.38 -9.37
C TYR A 481 5.91 -2.43 -10.77
N ILE A 482 6.33 -3.44 -11.53
CA ILE A 482 5.73 -3.78 -12.82
C ILE A 482 5.42 -5.27 -12.79
N ASN A 483 4.15 -5.64 -12.97
CA ASN A 483 3.68 -7.02 -12.93
C ASN A 483 4.19 -7.75 -11.67
N ASP A 484 3.92 -7.13 -10.51
CA ASP A 484 4.31 -7.57 -9.16
C ASP A 484 5.81 -7.67 -8.87
N ASN A 485 6.68 -7.34 -9.83
CA ASN A 485 8.12 -7.31 -9.62
C ASN A 485 8.57 -5.90 -9.25
N GLN A 486 9.25 -5.74 -8.10
CA GLN A 486 9.86 -4.46 -7.74
C GLN A 486 10.97 -4.12 -8.76
N VAL A 487 10.86 -2.96 -9.42
CA VAL A 487 11.80 -2.52 -10.45
C VAL A 487 12.70 -1.36 -9.99
N ALA A 488 12.28 -0.59 -8.99
CA ALA A 488 13.08 0.48 -8.40
C ALA A 488 12.61 0.85 -6.98
N GLU A 489 13.49 1.54 -6.25
CA GLU A 489 13.23 2.20 -4.96
C GLU A 489 13.97 3.53 -4.96
N VAL A 490 13.28 4.61 -4.64
CA VAL A 490 13.78 5.99 -4.76
C VAL A 490 13.39 6.78 -3.50
N GLU A 491 14.30 7.64 -3.05
CA GLU A 491 14.03 8.66 -2.04
C GLU A 491 14.05 10.03 -2.72
N ASP A 492 12.94 10.74 -2.71
CA ASP A 492 12.84 12.11 -3.20
C ASP A 492 11.83 12.91 -2.37
N ASN A 493 12.21 14.12 -1.97
CA ASN A 493 11.46 14.90 -0.99
C ASN A 493 10.75 16.12 -1.60
N THR A 494 10.59 16.17 -2.92
CA THR A 494 10.04 17.34 -3.62
C THR A 494 8.55 17.51 -3.34
N TYR A 495 7.77 16.45 -3.55
CA TYR A 495 6.34 16.42 -3.25
C TYR A 495 6.03 15.25 -2.32
N ARG A 496 5.32 15.52 -1.23
CA ARG A 496 4.93 14.51 -0.22
C ARG A 496 3.47 14.08 -0.29
N GLU A 497 2.64 14.91 -0.90
CA GLU A 497 1.22 14.66 -1.13
C GLU A 497 0.80 15.26 -2.47
N GLY A 498 -0.36 14.92 -2.99
CA GLY A 498 -0.93 15.51 -4.19
C GLY A 498 -1.98 14.60 -4.82
N GLN A 499 -2.50 15.01 -5.97
CA GLN A 499 -3.49 14.23 -6.70
C GLN A 499 -2.84 13.03 -7.40
N ILE A 500 -3.67 12.05 -7.77
CA ILE A 500 -3.25 10.90 -8.58
C ILE A 500 -4.01 10.89 -9.90
N GLY A 501 -3.40 10.31 -10.91
CA GLY A 501 -3.96 10.24 -12.25
C GLY A 501 -3.21 9.31 -13.18
N LEU A 502 -3.57 9.40 -14.44
CA LEU A 502 -3.04 8.62 -15.55
C LEU A 502 -2.51 9.58 -16.61
N VAL A 503 -1.48 9.17 -17.32
CA VAL A 503 -0.82 10.00 -18.34
C VAL A 503 -0.45 9.18 -19.57
N SER A 504 -0.58 9.79 -20.74
CA SER A 504 0.01 9.31 -22.00
C SER A 504 0.72 10.46 -22.70
N TYR A 505 1.89 10.16 -23.26
CA TYR A 505 2.74 11.15 -23.90
C TYR A 505 2.62 11.08 -25.42
N TYR A 506 2.75 12.23 -26.07
CA TYR A 506 3.02 12.43 -27.50
C TYR A 506 2.64 11.28 -28.47
N ASP A 507 1.44 11.33 -29.02
CA ASP A 507 0.85 10.39 -29.99
C ASP A 507 0.63 8.96 -29.47
N VAL A 508 0.89 8.66 -28.19
CA VAL A 508 0.59 7.35 -27.59
C VAL A 508 -0.87 7.25 -27.21
N PHE A 509 -1.51 6.18 -27.67
CA PHE A 509 -2.85 5.82 -27.27
C PHE A 509 -2.71 4.63 -26.31
N SER A 510 -3.26 4.77 -25.11
CA SER A 510 -3.19 3.75 -24.08
C SER A 510 -4.56 3.50 -23.47
N ALA A 511 -4.72 2.31 -22.89
CA ALA A 511 -5.89 1.94 -22.12
C ALA A 511 -5.48 1.57 -20.71
N PHE A 512 -6.31 1.99 -19.75
CA PHE A 512 -6.15 1.72 -18.33
C PHE A 512 -7.37 1.03 -17.76
N ASP A 513 -7.14 0.20 -16.76
CA ASP A 513 -8.19 -0.57 -16.10
C ASP A 513 -7.78 -0.85 -14.64
N ASN A 514 -8.73 -1.29 -13.81
CA ASN A 514 -8.50 -1.73 -12.43
C ASN A 514 -7.57 -0.79 -11.64
N VAL A 515 -7.89 0.50 -11.64
CA VAL A 515 -7.24 1.47 -10.78
C VAL A 515 -7.62 1.14 -9.34
N GLU A 516 -6.63 1.04 -8.46
CA GLU A 516 -6.83 0.83 -7.03
C GLU A 516 -5.88 1.75 -6.27
N VAL A 517 -6.41 2.50 -5.31
CA VAL A 517 -5.60 3.34 -4.43
C VAL A 517 -5.88 2.99 -3.00
N PHE A 518 -4.84 2.63 -2.27
CA PHE A 518 -4.87 2.37 -0.85
C PHE A 518 -4.19 3.52 -0.11
N VAL A 519 -4.78 4.03 0.97
CA VAL A 519 -4.06 4.90 1.91
C VAL A 519 -3.12 4.02 2.72
N LEU A 520 -1.91 4.50 2.91
CA LEU A 520 -0.95 3.85 3.75
C LEU A 520 -0.84 4.75 4.98
N ASP A 521 -1.41 4.38 6.13
CA ASP A 521 -1.30 5.12 7.40
C ASP A 521 0.05 4.93 8.11
#